data_AF-A0A7X9I7P5-F1
#
_entry.id   AF-A0A7X9I7P5-F1
#
_cell.length_a   1.000
_cell.length_b   1.000
_cell.length_c   1.000
_cell.angle_alpha   90.00
_cell.angle_beta   90.00
_cell.angle_gamma   90.00
#
_symmetry.space_group_name_H-M   'P 1'
#
loop_
_entity.id
_entity.type
_entity.pdbx_description
1 polymer ?
#
loop_
_entity_poly.entity_id
_entity_poly.type
_entity_poly.pdbx_seq_one_letter_code
_entity_poly.pdbx_strand_id
1 'polypeptide(L)'
;MPGIEYDVFPYSESTRRQLRILYKAGYNYINYIDTTIYDKTKEGLWLQSLMASYEVVQKWGSIDISFGYSNYFHDWSKNNFSLDGSVDLRIAKGLSVNFGGGASLIHDQLGLVKGGATTEEVLLRRKELATQFQYFTMFGFTYTFGSIYNNVVNPRFGNTGGGGMTIMIN
;
A
#
# COMPACT_ATOMS: atom_id res chain seq x y z
N MET A 1 -2.21 19.83 2.02
CA MET A 1 -0.81 20.29 2.06
C MET A 1 -0.29 20.45 0.65
N PRO A 2 0.43 21.54 0.34
CA PRO A 2 1.15 21.69 -0.92
C PRO A 2 2.20 20.56 -1.08
N GLY A 3 2.53 20.25 -2.33
CA GLY A 3 3.52 19.24 -2.63
C GLY A 3 4.11 19.41 -4.02
N ILE A 4 5.27 18.80 -4.21
CA ILE A 4 6.02 18.77 -5.46
C ILE A 4 6.20 17.31 -5.85
N GLU A 5 5.82 16.99 -7.08
CA GLU A 5 6.03 15.68 -7.68
C GLU A 5 7.07 15.78 -8.78
N TYR A 6 7.92 14.77 -8.88
CA TYR A 6 8.90 14.62 -9.95
C TYR A 6 8.96 13.16 -10.39
N ASP A 7 8.75 12.92 -11.69
CA ASP A 7 9.02 11.61 -12.29
C ASP A 7 10.40 11.64 -12.94
N VAL A 8 11.24 10.66 -12.60
CA VAL A 8 12.60 10.54 -13.15
C VAL A 8 12.55 10.13 -14.62
N PHE A 9 11.52 9.39 -15.05
CA PHE A 9 11.38 8.99 -16.44
C PHE A 9 10.57 10.00 -17.25
N PRO A 10 10.90 10.21 -18.55
CA PRO A 10 10.11 11.06 -19.41
C PRO A 10 8.68 10.54 -19.53
N TYR A 11 7.71 11.45 -19.66
CA TYR A 11 6.30 11.12 -19.79
C TYR A 11 5.99 10.10 -20.91
N SER A 12 6.78 10.11 -21.99
CA SER A 12 6.66 9.14 -23.09
C SER A 12 6.91 7.69 -22.67
N GLU A 13 7.60 7.46 -21.55
CA GLU A 13 7.98 6.15 -21.03
C GLU A 13 7.15 5.71 -19.83
N SER A 14 6.32 6.58 -19.24
CA SER A 14 5.54 6.33 -18.02
C SER A 14 4.56 5.14 -18.14
N THR A 15 4.20 4.73 -19.35
CA THR A 15 3.40 3.50 -19.58
C THR A 15 4.18 2.20 -19.41
N ARG A 16 5.51 2.26 -19.38
CA ARG A 16 6.41 1.11 -19.25
C ARG A 16 7.30 1.19 -18.03
N ARG A 17 7.68 2.39 -17.61
CA ARG A 17 8.47 2.61 -16.40
C ARG A 17 8.24 4.01 -15.86
N GLN A 18 8.10 4.12 -14.56
CA GLN A 18 8.01 5.40 -13.85
C GLN A 18 8.73 5.30 -12.51
N LEU A 19 9.28 6.42 -12.06
CA LEU A 19 9.87 6.57 -10.74
C LEU A 19 9.45 7.94 -10.24
N ARG A 20 8.31 7.95 -9.56
CA ARG A 20 7.66 9.16 -9.08
C ARG A 20 8.09 9.42 -7.65
N ILE A 21 8.59 10.62 -7.40
CA ILE A 21 8.95 11.11 -6.08
C ILE A 21 8.01 12.28 -5.76
N LEU A 22 7.20 12.14 -4.73
CA LEU A 22 6.26 13.14 -4.25
C LEU A 22 6.66 13.57 -2.85
N TYR A 23 6.98 14.85 -2.69
CA TYR A 23 7.20 15.46 -1.39
C TYR A 23 6.07 16.43 -1.07
N LYS A 24 5.51 16.35 0.14
CA LYS A 24 4.46 17.26 0.63
C LYS A 24 4.84 17.76 2.00
N ALA A 25 4.54 19.01 2.29
CA ALA A 25 4.71 19.57 3.63
C ALA A 25 3.61 20.58 3.89
N GLY A 26 3.14 20.67 5.14
CA GLY A 26 2.19 21.69 5.52
C GLY A 26 1.67 21.58 6.93
N TYR A 27 0.70 22.44 7.22
CA TYR A 27 0.07 22.54 8.51
C TYR A 27 -1.28 21.83 8.52
N ASN A 28 -1.56 21.12 9.60
CA ASN A 28 -2.83 20.47 9.88
C ASN A 28 -3.31 20.90 11.26
N TYR A 29 -4.57 21.28 11.40
CA TYR A 29 -5.16 21.61 12.69
C TYR A 29 -6.19 20.55 13.04
N ILE A 30 -5.99 19.88 14.18
CA ILE A 30 -6.81 18.76 14.62
C ILE A 30 -7.56 19.15 15.88
N ASN A 31 -8.86 18.86 15.90
CA ASN A 31 -9.71 18.94 17.08
C ASN A 31 -10.16 17.52 17.44
N TYR A 32 -9.65 17.00 18.55
CA TYR A 32 -9.94 15.66 18.99
C TYR A 32 -11.31 15.59 19.68
N ILE A 33 -11.98 14.44 19.53
CA ILE A 33 -13.28 14.19 20.20
C ILE A 33 -13.09 14.07 21.71
N ASP A 34 -11.95 13.54 22.16
CA ASP A 34 -11.59 13.36 23.57
C ASP A 34 -10.09 13.68 23.77
N THR A 35 -9.67 13.75 25.03
CA THR A 35 -8.28 14.01 25.43
C THR A 35 -7.39 12.86 24.99
N THR A 36 -6.33 13.15 24.26
CA THR A 36 -5.34 12.15 23.83
C THR A 36 -4.45 11.73 25.00
N ILE A 37 -3.71 10.62 24.86
CA ILE A 37 -2.68 10.16 25.81
C ILE A 37 -1.59 11.22 26.08
N TYR A 38 -1.52 12.27 25.26
CA TYR A 38 -0.63 13.42 25.38
C TYR A 38 -1.28 14.66 26.03
N ASP A 39 -2.46 14.50 26.63
CA ASP A 39 -3.22 15.58 27.25
C ASP A 39 -3.58 16.73 26.29
N LYS A 40 -3.86 16.38 25.04
CA LYS A 40 -4.30 17.33 24.00
C LYS A 40 -5.74 17.07 23.62
N THR A 41 -6.50 18.15 23.47
CA THR A 41 -7.84 18.17 22.86
C THR A 41 -7.84 18.91 21.52
N LYS A 42 -6.87 19.80 21.32
CA LYS A 42 -6.65 20.57 20.09
C LYS A 42 -5.15 20.69 19.85
N GLU A 43 -4.72 20.58 18.61
CA GLU A 43 -3.33 20.83 18.26
C GLU A 43 -3.14 21.26 16.80
N GLY A 44 -2.07 22.04 16.61
CA GLY A 44 -1.57 22.45 15.32
C GLY A 44 -0.30 21.67 14.98
N LEU A 45 -0.35 20.89 13.91
CA LEU A 45 0.69 19.97 13.52
C LEU A 45 1.28 20.37 12.18
N TRP A 46 2.56 20.73 12.19
CA TRP A 46 3.34 20.81 10.97
C TRP A 46 3.87 19.42 10.64
N LEU A 47 3.60 18.96 9.41
CA LEU A 47 3.99 17.62 8.97
C LEU A 47 4.56 17.63 7.56
N GLN A 48 5.40 16.65 7.29
CA GLN A 48 5.94 16.37 5.96
C GLN A 48 5.76 14.89 5.61
N SER A 49 5.66 14.62 4.31
CA SER A 49 5.59 13.29 3.74
C SER A 49 6.43 13.20 2.47
N LEU A 50 7.18 12.12 2.33
CA LEU A 50 7.89 11.72 1.13
C LEU A 50 7.31 10.39 0.65
N MET A 51 6.95 10.31 -0.62
CA MET A 51 6.54 9.09 -1.27
C MET A 51 7.42 8.87 -2.50
N ALA A 52 7.91 7.65 -2.68
CA ALA A 52 8.63 7.25 -3.88
C ALA A 52 8.01 5.97 -4.43
N SER A 53 7.52 6.02 -5.66
CA SER A 53 6.86 4.88 -6.32
C SER A 53 7.59 4.54 -7.60
N TYR A 54 8.13 3.33 -7.65
CA TYR A 54 8.76 2.74 -8.81
C TYR A 54 7.84 1.69 -9.42
N GLU A 55 7.56 1.81 -10.71
CA GLU A 55 6.80 0.82 -11.46
C GLU A 55 7.52 0.55 -12.79
N VAL A 56 7.61 -0.71 -13.18
CA VAL A 56 8.11 -1.11 -14.49
C VAL A 56 7.29 -2.28 -15.01
N VAL A 57 6.86 -2.18 -16.27
CA VAL A 57 6.08 -3.20 -16.97
C VAL A 57 6.78 -3.57 -18.27
N GLN A 58 7.16 -4.84 -18.40
CA GLN A 58 7.89 -5.38 -19.53
C GLN A 58 7.31 -6.73 -19.96
N LYS A 59 7.81 -7.27 -21.09
CA LYS A 59 7.33 -8.57 -21.60
C LYS A 59 7.58 -9.74 -20.64
N TRP A 60 8.60 -9.62 -19.80
CA TRP A 60 8.97 -10.63 -18.80
C TRP A 60 8.15 -10.52 -17.52
N GLY A 61 7.41 -9.43 -17.29
CA GLY A 61 6.77 -9.20 -16.01
C GLY A 61 6.59 -7.73 -15.63
N SER A 62 6.21 -7.50 -14.38
CA SER A 62 6.16 -6.18 -13.75
C SER A 62 6.83 -6.17 -12.38
N ILE A 63 7.30 -4.99 -11.98
CA ILE A 63 7.76 -4.70 -10.63
C ILE A 63 7.07 -3.41 -10.21
N ASP A 64 6.53 -3.42 -9.00
CA ASP A 64 5.89 -2.30 -8.34
C ASP A 64 6.49 -2.18 -6.95
N ILE A 65 7.04 -1.03 -6.60
CA ILE A 65 7.62 -0.77 -5.28
C ILE A 65 7.17 0.62 -4.86
N SER A 66 6.57 0.72 -3.67
CA SER A 66 6.25 2.00 -3.05
C SER A 66 6.94 2.15 -1.71
N PHE A 67 7.52 3.31 -1.53
CA PHE A 67 8.12 3.78 -0.30
C PHE A 67 7.32 4.99 0.18
N GLY A 68 6.97 5.00 1.45
CA GLY A 68 6.33 6.11 2.14
C GLY A 68 7.08 6.45 3.41
N TYR A 69 7.27 7.74 3.65
CA TYR A 69 7.76 8.26 4.91
C TYR A 69 6.99 9.52 5.28
N SER A 70 6.51 9.63 6.51
CA SER A 70 5.95 10.87 7.03
C SER A 70 6.41 11.13 8.44
N ASN A 71 6.50 12.41 8.79
CA ASN A 71 6.89 12.82 10.13
C ASN A 71 6.34 14.21 10.45
N TYR A 72 6.15 14.48 11.74
CA TYR A 72 5.84 15.80 12.26
C TYR A 72 7.12 16.58 12.58
N PHE A 73 7.21 17.82 12.09
CA PHE A 73 8.41 18.65 12.26
C PHE A 73 8.78 18.94 13.72
N HIS A 74 7.81 18.95 14.62
CA HIS A 74 8.02 19.24 16.04
C HIS A 74 8.58 18.03 16.81
N ASP A 75 8.40 16.81 16.29
CA ASP A 75 8.86 15.58 16.95
C ASP A 75 9.15 14.48 15.91
N TRP A 76 10.44 14.19 15.74
CA TRP A 76 10.94 13.20 14.79
C TRP A 76 10.66 11.75 15.21
N SER A 77 10.35 11.54 16.50
CA SER A 77 9.90 10.24 17.00
C SER A 77 8.50 9.88 16.49
N LYS A 78 7.70 10.88 16.09
CA LYS A 78 6.36 10.73 15.52
C LYS A 78 6.42 10.55 14.02
N ASN A 79 6.86 9.37 13.59
CA ASN A 79 7.05 9.06 12.18
C ASN A 79 6.24 7.86 11.73
N ASN A 80 6.00 7.78 10.43
CA ASN A 80 5.46 6.62 9.77
C ASN A 80 6.38 6.28 8.61
N PHE A 81 6.75 5.00 8.53
CA PHE A 81 7.51 4.47 7.42
C PHE A 81 6.74 3.31 6.84
N SER A 82 6.62 3.25 5.52
CA SER A 82 6.03 2.14 4.79
C SER A 82 6.90 1.78 3.61
N LEU A 83 7.11 0.50 3.40
CA LEU A 83 7.72 -0.05 2.20
C LEU A 83 6.87 -1.23 1.76
N ASP A 84 6.35 -1.17 0.55
CA ASP A 84 5.58 -2.24 -0.06
C ASP A 84 6.07 -2.47 -1.49
N GLY A 85 5.86 -3.69 -1.97
CA GLY A 85 6.17 -4.00 -3.35
C GLY A 85 5.69 -5.37 -3.77
N SER A 86 5.61 -5.53 -5.08
CA SER A 86 5.26 -6.75 -5.76
C SER A 86 6.08 -6.91 -7.03
N VAL A 87 6.30 -8.17 -7.38
CA VAL A 87 7.00 -8.59 -8.59
C VAL A 87 6.19 -9.70 -9.22
N ASP A 88 5.79 -9.49 -10.47
CA ASP A 88 5.12 -10.47 -11.30
C ASP A 88 6.09 -10.94 -12.38
N LEU A 89 6.52 -12.20 -12.33
CA LEU A 89 7.44 -12.78 -13.29
C LEU A 89 6.74 -13.80 -14.19
N ARG A 90 6.81 -13.59 -15.50
CA ARG A 90 6.39 -14.57 -16.50
C ARG A 90 7.53 -15.57 -16.73
N ILE A 91 7.38 -16.75 -16.13
CA ILE A 91 8.40 -17.82 -16.19
C ILE A 91 8.29 -18.58 -17.52
N ALA A 92 7.07 -18.89 -17.96
CA ALA A 92 6.80 -19.59 -19.20
C ALA A 92 5.47 -19.13 -19.80
N LYS A 93 5.16 -19.57 -21.03
CA LYS A 93 3.87 -19.25 -21.66
C LYS A 93 2.73 -19.81 -20.80
N GLY A 94 1.87 -18.91 -20.32
CA GLY A 94 0.77 -19.27 -19.42
C GLY A 94 1.16 -19.38 -17.95
N LEU A 95 2.45 -19.43 -17.59
CA LEU A 95 2.90 -19.50 -16.19
C LEU A 95 3.49 -18.16 -15.74
N SER A 96 2.91 -17.59 -14.69
CA SER A 96 3.44 -16.42 -13.99
C SER A 96 3.53 -16.68 -12.50
N VAL A 97 4.54 -16.11 -11.84
CA VAL A 97 4.73 -16.16 -10.39
C VAL A 97 4.67 -14.73 -9.88
N ASN A 98 3.89 -14.51 -8.84
CA ASN A 98 3.81 -13.23 -8.13
C ASN A 98 4.46 -13.40 -6.76
N PHE A 99 5.29 -12.45 -6.38
CA PHE A 99 5.78 -12.30 -5.03
C PHE A 99 5.60 -10.86 -4.61
N GLY A 100 5.17 -10.62 -3.38
CA GLY A 100 5.12 -9.29 -2.84
C GLY A 100 5.06 -9.27 -1.34
N GLY A 101 4.91 -8.08 -0.80
CA GLY A 101 4.82 -7.88 0.64
C GLY A 101 4.96 -6.42 0.98
N GLY A 102 4.96 -6.17 2.28
CA GLY A 102 5.23 -4.84 2.79
C GLY A 102 5.56 -4.88 4.27
N ALA A 103 6.18 -3.81 4.73
CA ALA A 103 6.45 -3.53 6.12
C ALA A 103 6.11 -2.08 6.41
N SER A 104 5.58 -1.81 7.59
CA SER A 104 5.37 -0.45 8.08
C SER A 104 5.78 -0.32 9.53
N LEU A 105 6.36 0.84 9.87
CA LEU A 105 6.65 1.27 11.23
C LEU A 105 5.77 2.49 11.51
N ILE A 106 4.86 2.38 12.48
CA ILE A 106 3.81 3.36 12.71
C ILE A 106 4.00 3.96 14.10
N HIS A 107 4.49 5.21 14.16
CA HIS A 107 4.75 5.93 15.41
C HIS A 107 4.00 7.28 15.48
N ASP A 108 3.07 7.53 14.56
CA ASP A 108 2.38 8.81 14.37
C ASP A 108 0.92 8.82 14.87
N GLN A 109 0.52 7.82 15.68
CA GLN A 109 -0.81 7.67 16.29
C GLN A 109 -1.06 8.69 17.42
N LEU A 110 -1.11 9.99 17.09
CA LEU A 110 -1.30 11.09 18.04
C LEU A 110 -2.73 11.16 18.62
N GLY A 111 -3.72 10.58 17.92
CA GLY A 111 -5.13 10.60 18.29
C GLY A 111 -5.56 9.54 19.31
N LEU A 112 -4.63 8.77 19.89
CA LEU A 112 -4.96 7.75 20.87
C LEU A 112 -5.57 8.38 22.13
N VAL A 113 -6.80 8.01 22.46
CA VAL A 113 -7.57 8.55 23.59
C VAL A 113 -6.96 8.12 24.93
N LYS A 114 -6.90 9.05 25.90
CA LYS A 114 -6.24 8.89 27.21
C LYS A 114 -6.85 7.82 28.12
N GLY A 115 -8.16 7.57 28.02
CA GLY A 115 -8.80 6.48 28.78
C GLY A 115 -8.16 5.14 28.41
N GLY A 116 -8.05 4.18 29.34
CA GLY A 116 -7.69 2.80 28.97
C GLY A 116 -8.68 2.24 27.94
N ALA A 117 -8.29 1.21 27.19
CA ALA A 117 -9.24 0.41 26.43
C ALA A 117 -9.79 -0.66 27.39
N THR A 118 -11.11 -0.76 27.56
CA THR A 118 -11.68 -1.94 28.23
C THR A 118 -11.44 -3.17 27.34
N THR A 119 -11.31 -4.36 27.93
CA THR A 119 -11.06 -5.61 27.18
C THR A 119 -12.10 -5.82 26.07
N GLU A 120 -13.35 -5.46 26.35
CA GLU A 120 -14.48 -5.51 25.44
C GLU A 120 -14.29 -4.55 24.25
N GLU A 121 -13.82 -3.32 24.49
CA GLU A 121 -13.55 -2.34 23.42
C GLU A 121 -12.40 -2.74 22.51
N VAL A 122 -11.37 -3.41 23.07
CA VAL A 122 -10.26 -3.98 22.30
C VAL A 122 -10.75 -5.10 21.39
N LEU A 123 -11.52 -6.04 21.94
CA LEU A 123 -12.06 -7.18 21.17
C LEU A 123 -13.05 -6.73 20.09
N LEU A 124 -13.83 -5.67 20.37
CA LEU A 124 -14.74 -5.06 19.41
C LEU A 124 -14.04 -4.11 18.40
N ARG A 125 -12.70 -3.95 18.48
CA ARG A 125 -11.90 -3.03 17.65
C ARG A 125 -12.43 -1.60 17.65
N ARG A 126 -13.01 -1.16 18.77
CA ARG A 126 -13.58 0.20 18.91
C ARG A 126 -12.53 1.26 19.23
N LYS A 127 -11.29 0.84 19.53
CA LYS A 127 -10.19 1.72 19.89
C LYS A 127 -8.91 1.27 19.18
N GLU A 128 -8.19 2.22 18.62
CA GLU A 128 -6.92 1.97 17.95
C GLU A 128 -5.88 1.54 19.00
N LEU A 129 -5.21 0.41 18.76
CA LEU A 129 -4.14 -0.09 19.61
C LEU A 129 -2.81 0.43 19.08
N ALA A 130 -1.90 0.77 20.00
CA ALA A 130 -0.53 1.16 19.70
C ALA A 130 0.18 0.06 18.88
N THR A 131 0.15 0.20 17.56
CA THR A 131 0.78 -0.74 16.62
C THR A 131 2.10 -0.13 16.20
N GLN A 132 3.22 -0.73 16.62
CA GLN A 132 4.55 -0.18 16.33
C GLN A 132 5.09 -0.64 14.98
N PHE A 133 4.78 -1.87 14.59
CA PHE A 133 5.17 -2.42 13.30
C PHE A 133 4.11 -3.36 12.75
N GLN A 134 4.01 -3.44 11.43
CA GLN A 134 3.27 -4.47 10.71
C GLN A 134 4.10 -4.95 9.54
N TYR A 135 3.96 -6.21 9.16
CA TYR A 135 4.52 -6.73 7.92
C TYR A 135 3.63 -7.83 7.37
N PHE A 136 3.68 -8.01 6.05
CA PHE A 136 3.04 -9.12 5.36
C PHE A 136 3.88 -9.53 4.17
N THR A 137 3.72 -10.77 3.75
CA THR A 137 4.28 -11.29 2.50
C THR A 137 3.20 -12.05 1.76
N MET A 138 3.27 -12.03 0.44
CA MET A 138 2.38 -12.74 -0.45
C MET A 138 3.21 -13.45 -1.51
N PHE A 139 2.85 -14.70 -1.78
CA PHE A 139 3.43 -15.49 -2.85
C PHE A 139 2.31 -16.22 -3.56
N GLY A 140 2.29 -16.18 -4.88
CA GLY A 140 1.31 -16.86 -5.69
C GLY A 140 1.90 -17.28 -7.03
N PHE A 141 1.26 -18.23 -7.67
CA PHE A 141 1.52 -18.55 -9.06
C PHE A 141 0.20 -18.68 -9.80
N THR A 142 0.21 -18.27 -11.06
CA THR A 142 -0.92 -18.37 -11.97
C THR A 142 -0.49 -19.18 -13.18
N TYR A 143 -1.21 -20.26 -13.46
CA TYR A 143 -1.05 -21.02 -14.70
C TYR A 143 -2.34 -20.97 -15.51
N THR A 144 -2.28 -20.40 -16.71
CA THR A 144 -3.39 -20.31 -17.65
C THR A 144 -3.26 -21.41 -18.71
N PHE A 145 -4.19 -22.37 -18.68
CA PHE A 145 -4.33 -23.37 -19.74
C PHE A 145 -5.13 -22.78 -20.90
N GLY A 146 -4.51 -22.63 -22.07
CA GLY A 146 -5.22 -22.13 -23.26
C GLY A 146 -4.28 -21.74 -24.39
N SER A 147 -4.75 -21.95 -25.62
CA SER A 147 -4.07 -21.48 -26.82
C SER A 147 -4.41 -20.01 -27.06
N ILE A 148 -3.39 -19.16 -27.27
CA ILE A 148 -3.56 -17.83 -27.91
C ILE A 148 -4.17 -17.92 -29.32
N TYR A 149 -4.22 -19.13 -29.89
CA TYR A 149 -4.97 -19.48 -31.08
C TYR A 149 -6.20 -20.31 -30.67
N ASN A 150 -7.25 -19.64 -30.22
CA ASN A 150 -8.59 -20.10 -30.51
C ASN A 150 -9.47 -18.89 -30.84
N ASN A 151 -9.22 -18.32 -32.03
CA ASN A 151 -10.22 -17.51 -32.72
C ASN A 151 -11.31 -18.47 -33.22
N VAL A 152 -12.19 -18.90 -32.33
CA VAL A 152 -13.54 -19.33 -32.72
C VAL A 152 -14.50 -18.67 -31.77
N VAL A 153 -14.85 -17.42 -32.09
CA VAL A 153 -16.07 -16.81 -31.57
C VAL A 153 -17.21 -17.49 -32.33
N ASN A 154 -17.79 -18.55 -31.77
CA ASN A 154 -19.12 -18.99 -32.19
C ASN A 154 -20.12 -18.49 -31.13
N PRO A 155 -20.76 -17.32 -31.33
CA PRO A 155 -21.56 -16.65 -30.30
C PRO A 155 -22.94 -17.30 -30.07
N ARG A 156 -23.09 -18.61 -30.26
CA ARG A 156 -24.41 -19.27 -30.30
C ARG A 156 -24.70 -20.35 -29.28
N PHE A 157 -23.78 -20.73 -28.40
CA PHE A 157 -24.13 -21.66 -27.31
C PHE A 157 -23.54 -21.26 -25.97
N GLY A 158 -24.44 -21.10 -25.01
CA GLY A 158 -24.14 -20.65 -23.66
C GLY A 158 -23.49 -21.70 -22.77
N ASN A 159 -22.87 -21.14 -21.72
CA ASN A 159 -22.48 -21.72 -20.44
C ASN A 159 -21.26 -22.66 -20.40
N THR A 160 -20.34 -22.34 -19.48
CA THR A 160 -19.73 -23.20 -18.44
C THR A 160 -18.20 -23.00 -18.32
N GLY A 161 -17.77 -22.46 -17.17
CA GLY A 161 -16.57 -22.90 -16.45
C GLY A 161 -15.20 -22.44 -16.94
N GLY A 162 -14.70 -21.33 -16.39
CA GLY A 162 -13.27 -21.03 -16.30
C GLY A 162 -12.87 -20.92 -14.83
N GLY A 163 -12.59 -22.05 -14.18
CA GLY A 163 -12.20 -22.10 -12.78
C GLY A 163 -10.78 -21.58 -12.57
N GLY A 164 -10.64 -20.39 -12.01
CA GLY A 164 -9.39 -19.95 -11.39
C GLY A 164 -9.34 -20.46 -9.95
N MET A 165 -8.32 -21.24 -9.59
CA MET A 165 -8.07 -21.55 -8.17
C MET A 165 -7.24 -20.42 -7.56
N THR A 166 -7.85 -19.68 -6.63
CA THR A 166 -7.15 -18.78 -5.73
C THR A 166 -6.93 -19.53 -4.43
N ILE A 167 -5.68 -19.82 -4.07
CA ILE A 167 -5.34 -20.33 -2.74
C ILE A 167 -4.85 -19.14 -1.93
N MET A 168 -5.66 -18.70 -0.98
CA MET A 168 -5.22 -17.81 0.10
C MET A 168 -4.68 -18.68 1.24
N ILE A 169 -3.43 -18.47 1.62
CA ILE A 169 -2.89 -19.00 2.87
C ILE A 169 -2.91 -17.84 3.86
N ASN A 170 -3.59 -18.05 4.98
CA ASN A 170 -3.76 -17.09 6.07
C ASN A 170 -2.81 -17.42 7.22
#